data_AF-A2EDT1-F1
#
_entry.id   AF-A2EDT1-F1
#
_cell.length_a   1.000
_cell.length_b   1.000
_cell.length_c   1.000
_cell.angle_alpha   90.00
_cell.angle_beta   90.00
_cell.angle_gamma   90.00
#
_symmetry.space_group_name_H-M   'P 1'
#
loop_
_entity.id
_entity.type
_entity.pdbx_description
1 polymer ?
#
loop_
_entity_poly.entity_id
_entity_poly.type
_entity_poly.pdbx_seq_one_letter_code
_entity_poly.pdbx_strand_id
1 'polypeptide(L)'
;MTQRNPFGLSDEQIKDAKEKYIHHLKENDPLIKNEKSGIKKSNMADKKVEEDFKNESDDLRKFLEDNKYITKSGPPKLEISNSRIAEMREIAKSLKDKTTSINLIVAKIRLDN
;
A
#
# COMPACT_ATOMS: atom_id res chain seq x y z
N MET A 1 -5.40 6.35 -22.74
CA MET A 1 -5.88 5.58 -21.57
C MET A 1 -4.64 5.20 -20.77
N THR A 2 -4.37 5.88 -19.66
CA THR A 2 -3.22 5.58 -18.80
C THR A 2 -3.53 4.28 -18.07
N GLN A 3 -2.81 3.22 -18.41
CA GLN A 3 -2.81 1.96 -17.67
C GLN A 3 -2.52 2.31 -16.21
N ARG A 4 -3.48 2.13 -15.30
CA ARG A 4 -3.30 2.41 -13.88
C ARG A 4 -2.20 1.48 -13.38
N ASN A 5 -1.03 2.04 -13.08
CA ASN A 5 0.01 1.30 -12.37
C ASN A 5 -0.47 1.04 -10.93
N PRO A 6 -0.74 -0.21 -10.55
CA PRO A 6 -1.27 -0.51 -9.22
C PRO A 6 -0.28 -0.19 -8.10
N PHE A 7 1.01 -0.11 -8.41
CA PHE A 7 2.08 0.18 -7.47
C PHE A 7 2.38 1.68 -7.33
N GLY A 8 1.69 2.56 -8.07
CA GLY A 8 1.89 4.02 -8.00
C GLY A 8 3.28 4.50 -8.44
N LEU A 9 4.04 3.67 -9.16
CA LEU A 9 5.36 4.02 -9.71
C LEU A 9 5.23 4.89 -10.97
N SER A 10 6.21 5.74 -11.21
CA SER A 10 6.35 6.47 -12.48
C SER A 10 6.73 5.52 -13.63
N ASP A 11 6.51 5.95 -14.88
CA ASP A 11 6.86 5.15 -16.06
C ASP A 11 8.35 4.78 -16.10
N GLU A 12 9.23 5.68 -15.65
CA GLU A 12 10.67 5.42 -15.51
C GLU A 12 10.96 4.34 -14.46
N GLN A 13 10.28 4.41 -13.31
CA GLN A 13 10.42 3.41 -12.26
C GLN A 13 9.87 2.05 -12.69
N ILE A 14 8.76 2.01 -13.43
CA ILE A 14 8.23 0.76 -14.01
C ILE A 14 9.27 0.15 -14.96
N LYS A 15 9.85 0.96 -15.85
CA LYS A 15 10.83 0.47 -16.81
C LYS A 15 12.07 -0.11 -16.11
N ASP A 16 12.64 0.63 -15.16
CA ASP A 16 13.80 0.18 -14.38
C ASP A 16 13.47 -1.07 -13.55
N ALA A 17 12.28 -1.11 -12.92
CA ALA A 17 11.82 -2.27 -12.17
C ALA A 17 11.64 -3.51 -13.05
N LYS A 18 11.07 -3.37 -14.26
CA LYS A 18 10.94 -4.47 -15.23
C LYS A 18 12.30 -5.02 -15.63
N GLU A 19 13.26 -4.16 -15.96
CA GLU A 19 14.62 -4.57 -16.36
C GLU A 19 15.33 -5.33 -15.23
N LYS A 20 15.28 -4.82 -13.99
CA LYS A 20 15.88 -5.51 -12.84
C LYS A 20 15.13 -6.79 -12.46
N TYR A 21 13.81 -6.82 -12.60
CA TYR A 21 13.01 -8.01 -12.32
C TYR A 21 13.27 -9.13 -13.34
N ILE A 22 13.49 -8.80 -14.62
CA ILE A 22 13.95 -9.77 -15.63
C ILE A 22 15.26 -10.42 -15.18
N HIS A 23 16.23 -9.63 -14.69
CA HIS A 23 17.50 -10.16 -14.20
C HIS A 23 17.29 -11.07 -12.98
N HIS A 24 16.46 -10.62 -12.03
CA HIS A 24 16.10 -11.40 -10.85
C HIS A 24 15.49 -12.76 -11.21
N LEU A 25 14.54 -12.80 -12.15
CA LEU A 25 13.94 -14.04 -12.63
C LEU A 25 14.96 -14.96 -13.30
N LYS A 26 15.88 -14.42 -14.10
CA LYS A 26 16.91 -15.23 -14.80
C LYS A 26 17.88 -15.93 -13.84
N GLU A 27 18.04 -15.43 -12.62
CA GLU A 27 18.94 -15.96 -11.59
C GLU A 27 18.25 -16.80 -10.52
N ASN A 28 16.98 -16.48 -10.21
CA ASN A 28 16.25 -17.02 -9.06
C ASN A 28 15.07 -17.93 -9.44
N ASP A 29 14.41 -17.71 -10.59
CA ASP A 29 13.31 -18.58 -11.03
C ASP A 29 13.89 -19.90 -11.56
N PRO A 30 13.57 -21.06 -10.94
CA PRO A 30 14.17 -22.34 -11.34
C PRO A 30 13.84 -22.75 -12.78
N LEU A 31 12.69 -22.37 -13.31
CA LEU A 31 12.28 -22.71 -14.67
C LEU A 31 13.06 -21.88 -15.69
N ILE A 32 13.23 -20.58 -15.42
CA ILE A 32 13.96 -19.66 -16.29
C ILE A 32 15.47 -19.87 -16.17
N LYS A 33 15.97 -20.09 -14.95
CA LYS A 33 17.41 -20.30 -14.68
C LYS A 33 17.96 -21.51 -15.42
N ASN A 34 17.21 -22.62 -15.43
CA ASN A 34 17.62 -23.90 -16.01
C ASN A 34 17.37 -24.01 -17.52
N GLU A 35 16.74 -23.00 -18.14
CA GLU A 35 16.55 -22.97 -19.59
C GLU A 35 17.90 -22.74 -20.30
N LYS A 36 18.26 -23.66 -21.19
CA LYS A 36 19.55 -23.67 -21.89
C LYS A 36 19.56 -22.76 -23.11
N SER A 37 18.40 -22.51 -23.71
CA SER A 37 18.28 -21.62 -24.86
C SER A 37 18.16 -20.16 -24.41
N GLY A 38 19.16 -19.34 -24.73
CA GLY A 38 19.16 -17.91 -24.38
C GLY A 38 17.93 -17.14 -24.91
N ILE A 39 17.46 -17.50 -26.10
CA ILE A 39 16.25 -16.91 -26.70
C ILE A 39 15.00 -17.31 -25.91
N LYS A 40 14.83 -18.60 -25.60
CA LYS A 40 13.69 -19.06 -24.80
C LYS A 40 13.73 -18.50 -23.38
N LYS A 41 14.91 -18.41 -22.77
CA LYS A 41 15.13 -17.85 -21.44
C LYS A 41 14.69 -16.39 -21.35
N SER A 42 15.07 -15.56 -22.32
CA SER A 42 14.61 -14.17 -22.39
C SER A 42 13.11 -14.08 -22.59
N ASN A 43 12.55 -14.81 -23.57
CA ASN A 43 11.10 -14.79 -23.81
C ASN A 43 10.27 -15.26 -22.61
N MET A 44 10.75 -16.25 -21.84
CA MET A 44 10.08 -16.70 -20.61
C MET A 44 10.13 -15.64 -19.53
N ALA A 45 11.29 -14.99 -19.33
CA ALA A 45 11.41 -13.91 -18.35
C ALA A 45 10.51 -12.73 -18.71
N ASP A 46 10.51 -12.29 -19.96
CA ASP A 46 9.70 -11.15 -20.42
C ASP A 46 8.20 -11.44 -20.25
N LYS A 47 7.75 -12.64 -20.62
CA LYS A 47 6.35 -13.07 -20.40
C LYS A 47 5.98 -13.06 -18.93
N LYS A 48 6.85 -13.61 -18.08
CA LYS A 48 6.60 -13.69 -16.64
C LYS A 48 6.55 -12.31 -16.01
N VAL A 49 7.43 -11.39 -16.40
CA VAL A 49 7.39 -9.99 -15.96
C VAL A 49 6.07 -9.33 -16.36
N GLU A 50 5.64 -9.44 -17.61
CA GLU A 50 4.36 -8.84 -18.03
C GLU A 50 3.16 -9.44 -17.28
N GLU A 51 3.17 -10.75 -17.03
CA GLU A 51 2.12 -11.44 -16.28
C GLU A 51 2.12 -11.01 -14.80
N ASP A 52 3.29 -10.96 -14.16
CA ASP A 52 3.45 -10.57 -12.76
C ASP A 52 3.05 -9.10 -12.54
N PHE A 53 3.42 -8.19 -13.45
CA PHE A 53 3.02 -6.78 -13.40
C PHE A 53 1.53 -6.59 -13.66
N LYS A 54 0.92 -7.42 -14.50
CA LYS A 54 -0.51 -7.37 -14.79
C LYS A 54 -1.37 -7.94 -13.65
N ASN A 55 -0.90 -9.01 -13.01
CA ASN A 55 -1.62 -9.74 -11.98
C ASN A 55 -1.23 -9.32 -10.54
N GLU A 56 -0.26 -8.43 -10.40
CA GLU A 56 0.26 -7.98 -9.10
C GLU A 56 0.73 -9.15 -8.21
N SER A 57 1.59 -10.02 -8.75
CA SER A 57 2.01 -11.22 -8.03
C SER A 57 2.79 -10.90 -6.74
N ASP A 58 2.68 -11.79 -5.75
CA ASP A 58 3.35 -11.64 -4.45
C ASP A 58 4.88 -11.58 -4.60
N ASP A 59 5.45 -12.33 -5.54
CA ASP A 59 6.89 -12.32 -5.85
C ASP A 59 7.33 -10.96 -6.39
N LEU A 60 6.55 -10.37 -7.31
CA LEU A 60 6.81 -9.03 -7.81
C LEU A 60 6.68 -7.99 -6.70
N ARG A 61 5.63 -8.05 -5.88
CA ARG A 61 5.44 -7.10 -4.78
C ARG A 61 6.62 -7.15 -3.81
N LYS A 62 7.05 -8.35 -3.42
CA LYS A 62 8.21 -8.54 -2.55
C LYS A 62 9.49 -8.01 -3.20
N PHE A 63 9.71 -8.26 -4.48
CA PHE A 63 10.85 -7.71 -5.22
C PHE A 63 10.85 -6.17 -5.21
N LEU A 64 9.68 -5.56 -5.46
CA LEU A 64 9.53 -4.10 -5.45
C LEU A 64 9.77 -3.51 -4.05
N GLU A 65 9.35 -4.21 -2.98
CA GLU A 65 9.62 -3.82 -1.59
C GLU A 65 11.11 -3.92 -1.24
N ASP A 66 11.75 -5.05 -1.58
CA ASP A 66 13.17 -5.30 -1.29
C ASP A 66 14.09 -4.32 -2.03
N ASN A 67 13.71 -3.89 -3.24
CA ASN A 67 14.43 -2.89 -4.02
C ASN A 67 13.97 -1.44 -3.76
N LYS A 68 13.09 -1.23 -2.77
CA LYS A 68 12.58 0.11 -2.35
C LYS A 68 11.85 0.89 -3.44
N TYR A 69 11.29 0.21 -4.45
CA TYR A 69 10.37 0.85 -5.41
C TYR A 69 9.06 1.22 -4.73
N ILE A 70 8.58 0.34 -3.86
CA ILE A 70 7.43 0.60 -3.00
C ILE A 70 7.88 0.46 -1.54
N THR A 71 7.35 1.29 -0.66
CA THR A 71 7.54 1.10 0.77
C THR A 71 6.86 -0.19 1.18
N LYS A 72 7.55 -1.01 2.00
CA LYS A 72 7.00 -2.22 2.58
C LYS A 72 5.60 -1.92 3.11
N SER A 73 4.62 -2.45 2.44
CA SER A 73 3.22 -2.11 2.65
C SER A 73 2.69 -2.92 3.84
N GLY A 74 3.33 -2.75 5.00
CA GLY A 74 2.63 -2.91 6.24
C GLY A 74 1.51 -1.85 6.30
N PRO A 75 0.37 -2.13 6.96
CA PRO A 75 -0.63 -1.11 7.18
C PRO A 75 0.09 0.12 7.73
N PRO A 76 -0.20 1.35 7.25
CA PRO A 76 0.45 2.53 7.77
C PRO A 76 0.27 2.48 9.27
N LYS A 77 1.38 2.30 10.01
CA LYS A 77 1.37 2.62 11.42
C LYS A 77 1.17 4.12 11.44
N LEU A 78 -0.09 4.52 11.58
CA LEU A 78 -0.45 5.83 12.09
C LEU A 78 0.31 5.95 13.41
N GLU A 79 1.49 6.56 13.38
CA GLU A 79 2.23 6.95 14.58
C GLU A 79 1.48 8.12 15.24
N ILE A 80 0.23 7.87 15.62
CA ILE A 80 -0.46 8.71 16.58
C ILE A 80 0.12 8.26 17.91
N SER A 81 0.99 9.09 18.49
CA SER A 81 1.54 8.82 19.82
C SER A 81 0.41 8.57 20.81
N ASN A 82 0.62 7.66 21.77
CA ASN A 82 -0.36 7.39 22.82
C ASN A 82 -0.83 8.67 23.55
N SER A 83 0.03 9.70 23.60
CA SER A 83 -0.32 11.04 24.09
C SER A 83 -1.40 11.73 23.25
N ARG A 84 -1.31 11.70 21.92
CA ARG A 84 -2.34 12.27 21.02
C ARG A 84 -3.66 11.50 21.11
N ILE A 85 -3.61 10.18 21.30
CA ILE A 85 -4.82 9.36 21.53
C ILE A 85 -5.48 9.75 22.86
N ALA A 86 -4.69 9.99 23.91
CA ALA A 86 -5.20 10.45 25.19
C ALA A 86 -5.82 11.85 25.09
N GLU A 87 -5.17 12.79 24.40
CA GLU A 87 -5.71 14.14 24.14
C GLU A 87 -7.04 14.08 23.38
N MET A 88 -7.14 13.27 22.33
CA MET A 88 -8.39 13.09 21.58
C MET A 88 -9.52 12.51 22.45
N ARG A 89 -9.21 11.60 23.38
CA ARG A 89 -10.19 11.04 24.32
C ARG A 89 -10.71 12.10 25.29
N GLU A 90 -9.84 12.95 25.83
CA GLU A 90 -10.24 14.04 26.72
C GLU A 90 -11.08 15.09 25.99
N ILE A 91 -10.74 15.42 24.74
CA ILE A 91 -11.54 16.32 23.90
C ILE A 91 -12.94 15.72 23.66
N ALA A 92 -13.02 14.43 23.31
CA ALA A 92 -14.30 13.76 23.07
C ALA A 92 -15.17 13.72 24.34
N LYS A 93 -14.57 13.50 25.50
CA LYS A 93 -15.26 13.53 26.80
C LYS A 93 -15.80 14.93 27.11
N SER A 94 -14.96 15.97 26.94
CA SER A 94 -15.37 17.36 27.14
C SER A 94 -16.53 17.77 26.22
N LEU A 95 -16.50 17.35 24.95
CA LEU A 95 -17.58 17.61 24.01
C LEU A 95 -18.88 16.93 24.45
N LYS A 96 -18.82 15.65 24.86
CA LYS A 96 -19.98 14.91 25.36
C LYS A 96 -20.63 15.59 26.56
N ASP A 97 -19.82 16.06 27.51
CA ASP A 97 -20.31 16.73 28.72
C ASP A 97 -20.98 18.07 28.39
N LYS A 98 -20.40 18.83 27.45
CA LYS A 98 -20.99 20.09 26.95
C LYS A 98 -22.31 19.84 26.23
N THR A 99 -22.39 18.84 25.36
CA THR A 99 -23.62 18.47 24.66
C THR A 99 -24.72 18.04 25.64
N THR A 100 -24.37 17.28 26.68
CA THR A 100 -25.31 16.87 27.73
C THR A 100 -25.86 18.08 28.48
N SER A 101 -25.00 19.03 28.83
CA SER A 101 -25.41 20.27 29.49
C SER A 101 -26.36 21.11 28.65
N ILE A 102 -26.08 21.25 27.35
CA ILE A 102 -26.96 21.97 26.41
C ILE A 102 -28.32 21.28 26.31
N ASN A 103 -28.35 19.95 26.21
CA ASN A 103 -29.60 19.19 26.14
C ASN A 103 -30.45 19.37 27.41
N LEU A 104 -29.84 19.43 28.59
CA LEU A 104 -30.53 19.71 29.84
C LEU A 104 -31.15 21.12 29.86
N ILE A 105 -30.42 22.13 29.37
CA ILE A 105 -30.94 23.50 29.25
C ILE A 105 -32.13 23.55 28.30
N VAL A 106 -32.02 22.93 27.12
CA VAL A 106 -33.10 22.86 26.13
C VAL A 106 -34.33 22.14 26.70
N ALA A 107 -34.14 21.03 27.40
CA ALA A 107 -35.23 20.30 28.04
C ALA A 107 -35.96 21.16 29.07
N LYS A 108 -35.22 21.95 29.87
CA LYS A 108 -35.80 22.85 30.86
C LYS A 108 -36.61 23.99 30.21
N ILE A 109 -36.07 24.64 29.19
CA ILE A 109 -36.80 25.69 28.43
C ILE A 109 -38.11 25.15 27.81
N ARG A 110 -38.11 23.89 27.36
CA ARG A 110 -39.30 23.25 26.79
C ARG A 110 -40.37 22.88 27.83
N LEU A 111 -39.99 22.69 29.09
CA LEU A 111 -40.91 22.40 30.18
C LEU A 111 -41.49 23.68 30.81
N ASP A 112 -40.75 24.79 30.71
CA ASP A 112 -41.15 26.10 31.25
C ASP A 112 -42.00 26.94 30.26
N ASN A 113 -42.19 26.47 29.01
CA ASN A 113 -43.13 27.03 28.00
C ASN A 113 -44.31 26.09 27.77
#